data_AF-A8U184-F1
#
_entry.id   AF-A8U184-F1
#
_cell.length_a   1.000
_cell.length_b   1.000
_cell.length_c   1.000
_cell.angle_alpha   90.00
_cell.angle_beta   90.00
_cell.angle_gamma   90.00
#
_symmetry.space_group_name_H-M   'P 1'
#
loop_
_entity.id
_entity.type
_entity.pdbx_description
1 polymer ?
#
loop_
_entity_poly.entity_id
_entity_poly.type
_entity_poly.pdbx_seq_one_letter_code
_entity_poly.pdbx_strand_id
1 'polypeptide(L)'
;MRPRLFLVVAATLLAAPAFASSPSASRMDDALPPQVLGLIAAADPIPLNCADGTCTALVSSFCLQEDRPPPSAGQRYQPAGAGDVTLVVRRTDGSTTEFSAAGLLGYVSEGDFTRTRIELSDRRLASLGAAEVAVRIAPMVSLLPHTERAPSAKVAARDAETADGAPPPTLRLSETGEWARCWTASESC
;
A
#
# COMPACT_ATOMS: atom_id res chain seq x y z
N MET A 1 -82.67 59.93 -13.01
CA MET A 1 -81.51 60.66 -13.57
C MET A 1 -80.39 59.67 -13.87
N ARG A 2 -79.95 59.56 -15.12
CA ARG A 2 -78.67 58.92 -15.52
C ARG A 2 -77.50 59.89 -15.19
N PRO A 3 -76.20 59.53 -15.34
CA PRO A 3 -75.45 58.28 -15.10
C PRO A 3 -74.13 58.58 -14.33
N ARG A 4 -73.23 57.60 -14.12
CA ARG A 4 -71.84 57.63 -14.65
C ARG A 4 -71.03 56.38 -14.28
N LEU A 5 -70.47 55.83 -15.34
CA LEU A 5 -69.48 54.78 -15.47
C LEU A 5 -68.14 55.23 -14.85
N PHE A 6 -67.42 54.38 -14.11
CA PHE A 6 -65.96 54.37 -14.16
C PHE A 6 -65.41 52.95 -13.99
N LEU A 7 -64.59 52.63 -14.97
CA LEU A 7 -63.79 51.44 -15.21
C LEU A 7 -62.66 51.38 -14.18
N VAL A 8 -62.42 50.22 -13.55
CA VAL A 8 -61.09 49.88 -13.00
C VAL A 8 -60.76 48.45 -13.40
N VAL A 9 -59.81 48.33 -14.32
CA VAL A 9 -59.14 47.10 -14.72
C VAL A 9 -58.08 46.80 -13.65
N ALA A 10 -58.12 45.60 -13.06
CA ALA A 10 -57.05 45.09 -12.21
C ALA A 10 -56.54 43.77 -12.80
N ALA A 11 -55.31 43.82 -13.32
CA ALA A 11 -54.59 42.68 -13.90
C ALA A 11 -54.06 41.76 -12.79
N THR A 12 -54.46 40.49 -12.81
CA THR A 12 -53.90 39.45 -11.93
C THR A 12 -52.77 38.71 -12.66
N LEU A 13 -51.54 38.94 -12.18
CA LEU A 13 -50.32 38.23 -12.57
C LEU A 13 -50.30 36.82 -11.98
N LEU A 14 -50.02 35.81 -12.82
CA LEU A 14 -49.72 34.43 -12.43
C LEU A 14 -48.30 34.35 -11.82
N ALA A 15 -48.18 33.79 -10.61
CA ALA A 15 -46.90 33.44 -10.00
C ALA A 15 -46.68 31.92 -10.09
N ALA A 16 -45.62 31.49 -10.77
CA ALA A 16 -45.16 30.11 -10.81
C ALA A 16 -44.16 29.84 -9.67
N PRO A 17 -44.26 28.73 -8.91
CA PRO A 17 -43.25 28.37 -7.94
C PRO A 17 -42.01 27.82 -8.66
N ALA A 18 -40.88 28.52 -8.50
CA ALA A 18 -39.57 28.01 -8.89
C ALA A 18 -39.18 26.89 -7.92
N PHE A 19 -39.14 25.64 -8.40
CA PHE A 19 -38.53 24.53 -7.68
C PHE A 19 -37.04 24.81 -7.53
N ALA A 20 -36.62 25.15 -6.32
CA ALA A 20 -35.21 25.28 -5.96
C ALA A 20 -34.60 23.88 -5.86
N SER A 21 -33.89 23.47 -6.92
CA SER A 21 -33.06 22.27 -6.91
C SER A 21 -31.89 22.48 -5.93
N SER A 22 -31.99 21.94 -4.72
CA SER A 22 -30.83 21.87 -3.83
C SER A 22 -29.78 20.94 -4.45
N PRO A 23 -28.53 21.39 -4.66
CA PRO A 23 -27.46 20.47 -5.05
C PRO A 23 -27.18 19.56 -3.86
N SER A 24 -27.58 18.29 -3.96
CA SER A 24 -27.03 17.24 -3.13
C SER A 24 -25.54 17.16 -3.43
N ALA A 25 -24.73 17.80 -2.59
CA ALA A 25 -23.30 17.56 -2.56
C ALA A 25 -23.10 16.12 -2.08
N SER A 26 -22.95 15.20 -3.03
CA SER A 26 -22.36 13.90 -2.77
C SER A 26 -20.99 14.15 -2.16
N ARG A 27 -20.84 13.97 -0.84
CA ARG A 27 -19.51 13.85 -0.24
C ARG A 27 -18.91 12.61 -0.89
N MET A 28 -17.93 12.80 -1.76
CA MET A 28 -17.03 11.71 -2.09
C MET A 28 -16.34 11.39 -0.76
N ASP A 29 -16.66 10.24 -0.19
CA ASP A 29 -15.88 9.73 0.93
C ASP A 29 -14.45 9.57 0.41
N ASP A 30 -13.56 10.49 0.78
CA ASP A 30 -12.12 10.37 0.59
C ASP A 30 -11.64 9.26 1.52
N ALA A 31 -11.96 8.01 1.15
CA ALA A 31 -11.45 6.84 1.82
C ALA A 31 -9.94 6.81 1.63
N LEU A 32 -9.21 7.13 2.70
CA LEU A 32 -7.77 7.01 2.76
C LEU A 32 -7.38 5.56 2.40
N PRO A 33 -6.39 5.34 1.50
CA PRO A 33 -5.90 4.00 1.23
C PRO A 33 -5.46 3.31 2.54
N PRO A 34 -5.53 1.97 2.60
CA PRO A 34 -5.01 1.20 3.72
C PRO A 34 -3.57 1.57 4.03
N GLN A 35 -3.18 1.44 5.29
CA GLN A 35 -1.84 1.80 5.73
C GLN A 35 -0.71 0.97 5.09
N VAL A 36 0.47 1.57 5.02
CA VAL A 36 1.74 0.88 4.73
C VAL A 36 2.08 -0.07 5.88
N LEU A 37 2.53 -1.28 5.54
CA LEU A 37 2.95 -2.28 6.52
C LEU A 37 4.47 -2.46 6.49
N GLY A 38 5.09 -2.67 7.66
CA GLY A 38 6.43 -3.19 7.77
C GLY A 38 6.40 -4.71 7.96
N LEU A 39 7.30 -5.45 7.31
CA LEU A 39 7.52 -6.87 7.60
C LEU A 39 8.57 -7.06 8.68
N ILE A 40 8.37 -8.04 9.55
CA ILE A 40 9.35 -8.39 10.57
C ILE A 40 10.34 -9.40 10.00
N ALA A 41 11.63 -9.05 10.04
CA ALA A 41 12.71 -9.96 9.67
C ALA A 41 12.77 -11.17 10.63
N ALA A 42 13.01 -12.35 10.08
CA ALA A 42 13.22 -13.58 10.84
C ALA A 42 14.69 -14.01 10.80
N ALA A 43 15.16 -14.68 11.85
CA ALA A 43 16.54 -15.18 11.92
C ALA A 43 16.82 -16.25 10.86
N ASP A 44 15.87 -17.15 10.66
CA ASP A 44 15.94 -18.23 9.68
C ASP A 44 14.95 -18.02 8.52
N PRO A 45 15.24 -18.55 7.31
CA PRO A 45 14.27 -18.56 6.22
C PRO A 45 12.96 -19.22 6.63
N ILE A 46 11.85 -18.58 6.29
CA ILE A 46 10.51 -19.04 6.60
C ILE A 46 10.06 -19.99 5.48
N PRO A 47 9.85 -21.29 5.76
CA PRO A 47 9.44 -22.24 4.72
C PRO A 47 8.03 -21.91 4.22
N LEU A 48 7.83 -22.03 2.90
CA LEU A 48 6.51 -21.99 2.30
C LEU A 48 5.90 -23.39 2.33
N ASN A 49 4.64 -23.49 2.76
CA ASN A 49 3.86 -24.71 2.64
C ASN A 49 3.11 -24.72 1.30
N CYS A 50 3.44 -25.70 0.44
CA CYS A 50 2.87 -25.84 -0.88
C CYS A 50 1.70 -26.82 -0.88
N ALA A 51 0.50 -26.31 -1.17
CA ALA A 51 -0.71 -27.10 -1.32
C ALA A 51 -1.62 -26.45 -2.38
N ASP A 52 -2.42 -27.26 -3.08
CA ASP A 52 -3.49 -26.78 -3.96
C ASP A 52 -3.05 -25.73 -5.02
N GLY A 53 -1.84 -25.85 -5.57
CA GLY A 53 -1.39 -24.94 -6.64
C GLY A 53 -0.67 -23.68 -6.15
N THR A 54 -0.49 -23.50 -4.84
CA THR A 54 0.16 -22.32 -4.25
C THR A 54 1.01 -22.68 -3.02
N CYS A 55 2.20 -22.10 -2.95
CA CYS A 55 3.04 -22.12 -1.77
C CYS A 55 2.81 -20.88 -0.91
N THR A 56 2.53 -21.07 0.38
CA THR A 56 2.19 -19.97 1.28
C THR A 56 2.97 -20.00 2.59
N ALA A 57 3.21 -18.82 3.17
CA ALA A 57 3.64 -18.66 4.55
C ALA A 57 2.91 -17.49 5.19
N LEU A 58 2.74 -17.55 6.51
CA LEU A 58 2.29 -16.40 7.29
C LEU A 58 3.49 -15.77 7.98
N VAL A 59 3.62 -14.46 7.80
CA VAL A 59 4.69 -13.67 8.38
C VAL A 59 4.10 -12.53 9.20
N SER A 60 4.85 -12.10 10.20
CA SER A 60 4.45 -11.00 11.06
C SER A 60 4.66 -9.65 10.35
N SER A 61 3.69 -8.76 10.51
CA SER A 61 3.75 -7.40 10.01
C SER A 61 3.30 -6.38 11.08
N PHE A 62 3.52 -5.10 10.81
CA PHE A 62 3.06 -4.03 11.69
C PHE A 62 2.73 -2.77 10.91
N CYS A 63 1.94 -1.91 11.55
CA CYS A 63 1.50 -0.62 11.07
C CYS A 63 2.66 0.40 11.03
N LEU A 64 2.88 1.06 9.89
CA LEU A 64 3.83 2.19 9.81
C LEU A 64 3.13 3.56 9.91
N GLN A 65 1.79 3.60 9.89
CA GLN A 65 1.01 4.83 9.82
C GLN A 65 -0.22 4.76 10.74
N GLU A 66 -0.09 5.27 11.96
CA GLU A 66 -1.13 5.21 13.00
C GLU A 66 -2.47 5.81 12.57
N ASP A 67 -2.45 6.92 11.82
CA ASP A 67 -3.65 7.66 11.40
C ASP A 67 -4.42 7.00 10.25
N ARG A 68 -3.97 5.84 9.76
CA ARG A 68 -4.55 5.16 8.60
C ARG A 68 -5.38 3.96 9.02
N PRO A 69 -6.46 3.64 8.29
CA PRO A 69 -7.26 2.46 8.60
C PRO A 69 -6.42 1.18 8.47
N PRO A 70 -6.66 0.17 9.33
CA PRO A 70 -6.08 -1.15 9.15
C PRO A 70 -6.55 -1.77 7.82
N PRO A 71 -5.71 -2.63 7.20
CA PRO A 71 -6.11 -3.38 6.02
C PRO A 71 -7.28 -4.30 6.34
N SER A 72 -8.20 -4.39 5.38
CA SER A 72 -9.19 -5.47 5.36
C SER A 72 -8.53 -6.79 4.95
N ALA A 73 -9.15 -7.92 5.33
CA ALA A 73 -8.73 -9.23 4.86
C ALA A 73 -8.76 -9.28 3.34
N GLY A 74 -7.72 -9.85 2.73
CA GLY A 74 -7.56 -9.92 1.29
C GLY A 74 -6.91 -8.69 0.65
N GLN A 75 -6.62 -7.63 1.41
CA GLN A 75 -5.91 -6.46 0.88
C GLN A 75 -4.54 -6.88 0.34
N ARG A 76 -4.30 -6.64 -0.95
CA ARG A 76 -3.04 -6.95 -1.63
C ARG A 76 -2.00 -5.86 -1.41
N TYR A 77 -0.75 -6.25 -1.42
CA TYR A 77 0.39 -5.39 -1.21
C TYR A 77 1.51 -5.66 -2.22
N GLN A 78 2.37 -4.66 -2.39
CA GLN A 78 3.59 -4.74 -3.18
C GLN A 78 4.79 -4.33 -2.31
N PRO A 79 5.95 -4.99 -2.45
CA PRO A 79 7.17 -4.59 -1.76
C PRO A 79 7.58 -3.15 -2.10
N ALA A 80 8.07 -2.47 -1.09
CA ALA A 80 8.69 -1.14 -1.12
C ALA A 80 9.75 -1.08 0.00
N GLY A 81 10.47 0.03 0.14
CA GLY A 81 11.57 0.07 1.10
C GLY A 81 12.93 -0.22 0.51
N ALA A 82 13.95 0.02 1.34
CA ALA A 82 15.34 -0.34 1.04
C ALA A 82 15.64 -1.84 1.25
N GLY A 83 14.78 -2.57 1.95
CA GLY A 83 14.88 -4.02 2.16
C GLY A 83 14.27 -4.84 1.02
N ASP A 84 14.72 -6.09 0.88
CA ASP A 84 14.16 -7.04 -0.09
C ASP A 84 13.70 -8.34 0.58
N VAL A 85 12.82 -9.07 -0.10
CA VAL A 85 12.48 -10.45 0.25
C VAL A 85 13.24 -11.36 -0.70
N THR A 86 14.07 -12.25 -0.15
CA THR A 86 14.83 -13.22 -0.92
C THR A 86 14.09 -14.55 -0.97
N LEU A 87 14.00 -15.15 -2.16
CA LEU A 87 13.53 -16.51 -2.35
C LEU A 87 14.70 -17.47 -2.18
N VAL A 88 14.57 -18.42 -1.27
CA VAL A 88 15.54 -19.49 -1.05
C VAL A 88 14.96 -20.77 -1.64
N VAL A 89 15.57 -21.28 -2.70
CA VAL A 89 15.09 -22.45 -3.43
C VAL A 89 16.05 -23.60 -3.24
N ARG A 90 15.55 -24.71 -2.68
CA ARG A 90 16.25 -25.99 -2.69
C ARG A 90 15.73 -26.84 -3.84
N ARG A 91 16.61 -27.28 -4.72
CA ARG A 91 16.29 -28.11 -5.89
C ARG A 91 16.30 -29.59 -5.54
N THR A 92 15.75 -30.41 -6.44
CA THR A 92 15.72 -31.87 -6.32
C THR A 92 17.10 -32.52 -6.30
N ASP A 93 18.12 -31.86 -6.85
CA ASP A 93 19.52 -32.29 -6.80
C ASP A 93 20.24 -31.94 -5.48
N GLY A 94 19.53 -31.30 -4.55
CA GLY A 94 20.06 -30.86 -3.26
C GLY A 94 20.74 -29.49 -3.29
N SER A 95 20.92 -28.88 -4.45
CA SER A 95 21.49 -27.53 -4.56
C SER A 95 20.54 -26.47 -3.98
N THR A 96 21.12 -25.41 -3.42
CA THR A 96 20.36 -24.24 -2.94
C THR A 96 20.76 -23.02 -3.73
N THR A 97 19.78 -22.23 -4.16
CA THR A 97 20.00 -20.92 -4.77
C THR A 97 19.11 -19.88 -4.14
N GLU A 98 19.65 -18.68 -4.02
CA GLU A 98 18.96 -17.52 -3.50
C GLU A 98 18.90 -16.44 -4.57
N PHE A 99 17.74 -15.78 -4.70
CA PHE A 99 17.56 -14.63 -5.59
C PHE A 99 16.44 -13.74 -5.07
N SER A 100 16.45 -12.48 -5.50
CA SER A 100 15.38 -11.52 -5.18
C SER A 100 14.01 -12.08 -5.55
N ALA A 101 13.04 -11.95 -4.65
CA ALA A 101 11.67 -12.39 -4.87
C ALA A 101 10.79 -11.31 -5.53
N ALA A 102 11.39 -10.20 -5.97
CA ALA A 102 10.70 -9.09 -6.64
C ALA A 102 9.84 -9.58 -7.82
N GLY A 103 8.55 -9.24 -7.79
CA GLY A 103 7.57 -9.63 -8.81
C GLY A 103 7.16 -11.11 -8.81
N LEU A 104 7.78 -11.95 -7.97
CA LEU A 104 7.49 -13.39 -7.88
C LEU A 104 6.44 -13.72 -6.83
N LEU A 105 6.44 -12.98 -5.72
CA LEU A 105 5.56 -13.20 -4.57
C LEU A 105 4.33 -12.29 -4.60
N GLY A 106 3.22 -12.81 -4.09
CA GLY A 106 2.06 -12.04 -3.66
C GLY A 106 2.11 -11.80 -2.15
N TYR A 107 1.59 -10.65 -1.72
CA TYR A 107 1.47 -10.27 -0.30
C TYR A 107 0.04 -9.88 -0.01
N VAL A 108 -0.59 -10.53 0.96
CA VAL A 108 -2.02 -10.38 1.26
C VAL A 108 -2.21 -10.26 2.76
N SER A 109 -2.95 -9.25 3.21
CA SER A 109 -3.30 -9.13 4.64
C SER A 109 -4.42 -10.09 5.03
N GLU A 110 -4.33 -10.64 6.24
CA GLU A 110 -5.41 -11.46 6.85
C GLU A 110 -6.46 -10.63 7.60
N GLY A 111 -6.36 -9.29 7.57
CA GLY A 111 -7.35 -8.36 8.13
C GLY A 111 -7.04 -7.80 9.51
N ASP A 112 -5.89 -8.12 10.09
CA ASP A 112 -5.49 -7.72 11.44
C ASP A 112 -4.13 -6.99 11.51
N PHE A 113 -3.60 -6.53 10.35
CA PHE A 113 -2.29 -5.88 10.10
C PHE A 113 -1.03 -6.56 10.67
N THR A 114 -1.20 -7.54 11.55
CA THR A 114 -0.14 -8.28 12.24
C THR A 114 0.22 -9.55 11.48
N ARG A 115 -0.64 -10.01 10.57
CA ARG A 115 -0.43 -11.19 9.75
C ARG A 115 -0.54 -10.86 8.27
N THR A 116 0.55 -11.13 7.56
CA THR A 116 0.61 -11.05 6.10
C THR A 116 0.88 -12.45 5.55
N ARG A 117 0.05 -12.90 4.61
CA ARG A 117 0.29 -14.11 3.82
C ARG A 117 1.19 -13.75 2.64
N ILE A 118 2.28 -14.50 2.52
CA ILE A 118 3.11 -14.55 1.32
C ILE A 118 2.61 -15.70 0.45
N GLU A 119 2.50 -15.46 -0.86
CA GLU A 119 2.00 -16.43 -1.84
C GLU A 119 2.97 -16.55 -3.01
N LEU A 120 3.28 -17.79 -3.42
CA LEU A 120 4.01 -18.12 -4.63
C LEU A 120 3.20 -19.13 -5.43
N SER A 121 2.91 -18.84 -6.70
CA SER A 121 2.14 -19.77 -7.54
C SER A 121 2.97 -20.96 -8.02
N ASP A 122 2.34 -22.14 -8.14
CA ASP A 122 3.03 -23.36 -8.57
C ASP A 122 3.57 -23.28 -10.01
N ARG A 123 2.98 -22.44 -10.87
CA ARG A 123 3.55 -22.17 -12.20
C ARG A 123 4.95 -21.56 -12.11
N ARG A 124 5.16 -20.66 -11.15
CA ARG A 124 6.47 -20.06 -10.90
C ARG A 124 7.39 -21.08 -10.23
N LEU A 125 6.89 -21.85 -9.26
CA LEU A 125 7.62 -22.95 -8.63
C LEU A 125 8.20 -23.95 -9.63
N ALA A 126 7.38 -24.42 -10.58
CA ALA A 126 7.79 -25.38 -11.60
C ALA A 126 8.93 -24.85 -12.48
N SER A 127 8.90 -23.55 -12.81
CA SER A 127 9.98 -22.92 -13.59
C SER A 127 11.32 -22.84 -12.85
N LEU A 128 11.31 -23.00 -11.52
CA LEU A 128 12.51 -22.92 -10.67
C LEU A 128 13.16 -24.28 -10.41
N GLY A 129 12.50 -25.40 -10.78
CA GLY A 129 12.97 -26.75 -10.45
C GLY A 129 13.06 -27.00 -8.94
N ALA A 130 12.20 -26.33 -8.17
CA ALA A 130 12.23 -26.32 -6.72
C ALA A 130 11.61 -27.61 -6.14
N ALA A 131 12.33 -28.24 -5.21
CA ALA A 131 11.77 -29.26 -4.32
C ALA A 131 11.16 -28.62 -3.06
N GLU A 132 11.82 -27.58 -2.55
CA GLU A 132 11.36 -26.80 -1.40
C GLU A 132 11.68 -25.32 -1.60
N VAL A 133 10.86 -24.46 -1.01
CA VAL A 133 11.04 -23.00 -1.09
C VAL A 133 10.81 -22.38 0.27
N ALA A 134 11.67 -21.42 0.60
CA ALA A 134 11.53 -20.57 1.77
C ALA A 134 11.72 -19.10 1.36
N VAL A 135 11.30 -18.19 2.23
CA VAL A 135 11.53 -16.75 2.08
C VAL A 135 12.37 -16.22 3.20
N ARG A 136 13.32 -15.34 2.89
CA ARG A 136 14.09 -14.58 3.86
C ARG A 136 13.67 -13.13 3.77
N ILE A 137 13.22 -12.57 4.88
CA ILE A 137 12.79 -11.17 4.97
C ILE A 137 13.96 -10.37 5.53
N ALA A 138 14.51 -9.46 4.73
CA ALA A 138 15.53 -8.53 5.21
C ALA A 138 14.93 -7.48 6.17
N PRO A 139 15.75 -6.82 7.00
CA PRO A 139 15.33 -5.62 7.68
C PRO A 139 14.81 -4.56 6.69
N MET A 140 13.92 -3.69 7.15
CA MET A 140 13.39 -2.54 6.38
C MET A 140 12.64 -2.92 5.09
N VAL A 141 11.98 -4.09 5.08
CA VAL A 141 11.00 -4.41 4.04
C VAL A 141 9.66 -3.77 4.42
N SER A 142 9.17 -2.89 3.55
CA SER A 142 7.85 -2.27 3.65
C SER A 142 6.93 -2.78 2.56
N LEU A 143 5.64 -2.63 2.76
CA LEU A 143 4.60 -3.07 1.85
C LEU A 143 3.63 -1.91 1.59
N LEU A 144 3.57 -1.48 0.33
CA LEU A 144 2.59 -0.50 -0.15
C LEU A 144 1.29 -1.20 -0.55
N PRO A 145 0.12 -0.65 -0.21
CA PRO A 145 -1.16 -1.23 -0.59
C PRO A 145 -1.33 -1.20 -2.11
N HIS A 146 -1.60 -2.36 -2.70
CA HIS A 146 -1.97 -2.46 -4.10
C HIS A 146 -3.45 -2.08 -4.26
N THR A 147 -3.74 -1.08 -5.10
CA THR A 147 -5.10 -0.58 -5.33
C THR A 147 -5.57 -1.00 -6.72
N GLU A 148 -6.31 -2.13 -6.81
CA GLU A 148 -6.81 -2.65 -8.10
C GLU A 148 -7.85 -1.72 -8.74
N ARG A 149 -8.64 -1.04 -7.90
CA ARG A 149 -9.41 0.14 -8.28
C ARG A 149 -8.78 1.28 -7.52
N ALA A 150 -8.16 2.23 -8.23
CA ALA A 150 -7.62 3.42 -7.57
C ALA A 150 -8.75 4.04 -6.73
N PRO A 151 -8.59 4.19 -5.40
CA PRO A 151 -9.43 5.11 -4.68
C PRO A 151 -9.33 6.48 -5.37
N SER A 152 -10.36 7.33 -5.27
CA SER A 152 -10.25 8.72 -5.76
C SER A 152 -9.03 9.41 -5.15
N ALA A 153 -8.65 9.02 -3.93
CA ALA A 153 -7.43 9.41 -3.27
C ALA A 153 -6.21 8.65 -3.85
N LYS A 154 -5.21 9.41 -4.33
CA LYS A 154 -3.90 8.88 -4.70
C LYS A 154 -3.10 8.50 -3.45
N VAL A 155 -2.21 7.52 -3.58
CA VAL A 155 -1.14 7.29 -2.59
C VAL A 155 -0.33 8.58 -2.45
N ALA A 156 -0.20 9.09 -1.23
CA ALA A 156 0.47 10.35 -0.99
C ALA A 156 1.99 10.16 -1.03
N ALA A 157 2.74 11.19 -1.42
CA ALA A 157 4.20 11.13 -1.47
C ALA A 157 4.82 10.73 -0.11
N ARG A 158 4.23 11.21 0.99
CA ARG A 158 4.62 10.82 2.36
C ARG A 158 4.46 9.32 2.63
N ASP A 159 3.52 8.65 1.97
CA ASP A 159 3.28 7.21 2.14
C ASP A 159 4.41 6.43 1.45
N ALA A 160 4.82 6.88 0.25
CA ALA A 160 5.99 6.33 -0.43
C ALA A 160 7.26 6.58 0.38
N GLU A 161 7.46 7.78 0.92
CA GLU A 161 8.58 8.11 1.80
C GLU A 161 8.62 7.24 3.06
N THR A 162 7.45 7.00 3.70
CA THR A 162 7.35 6.10 4.85
C THR A 162 7.73 4.67 4.47
N ALA A 163 7.31 4.21 3.29
CA ALA A 163 7.61 2.87 2.81
C ALA A 163 9.08 2.70 2.46
N ASP A 164 9.65 3.66 1.74
CA ASP A 164 11.02 3.65 1.25
C ASP A 164 12.05 3.83 2.39
N GLY A 165 11.65 4.53 3.45
CA GLY A 165 12.50 4.90 4.56
C GLY A 165 13.43 6.07 4.22
N ALA A 166 14.17 6.57 5.22
CA ALA A 166 15.20 7.56 4.97
C ALA A 166 16.31 6.96 4.09
N PRO A 167 16.84 7.70 3.09
CA PRO A 167 17.96 7.22 2.30
C PRO A 167 19.14 6.86 3.22
N PRO A 168 19.93 5.81 2.89
CA PRO A 168 21.07 5.43 3.71
C PRO A 168 22.08 6.59 3.81
N PRO A 169 22.76 6.75 4.96
CA PRO A 169 23.71 7.82 5.12
C PRO A 169 24.84 7.70 4.10
N THR A 170 25.26 8.83 3.55
CA THR A 170 26.43 8.85 2.67
C THR A 170 27.70 8.84 3.50
N LEU A 171 28.69 8.05 3.08
CA LEU A 171 30.02 8.09 3.69
C LEU A 171 30.79 9.28 3.13
N ARG A 172 31.25 10.17 4.02
CA ARG A 172 32.16 11.28 3.68
C ARG A 172 33.37 11.24 4.60
N LEU A 173 34.51 11.71 4.09
CA LEU A 173 35.68 11.99 4.92
C LEU A 173 35.39 13.25 5.75
N SER A 174 35.47 13.13 7.07
CA SER A 174 35.41 14.25 8.00
C SER A 174 36.65 15.14 7.87
N GLU A 175 36.61 16.32 8.48
CA GLU A 175 37.78 17.23 8.55
C GLU A 175 39.00 16.58 9.24
N THR A 176 38.76 15.55 10.06
CA THR A 176 39.80 14.77 10.75
C THR A 176 40.33 13.58 9.94
N GLY A 177 39.83 13.36 8.71
CA GLY A 177 40.28 12.28 7.84
C GLY A 177 39.66 10.91 8.17
N GLU A 178 38.58 10.87 8.95
CA GLU A 178 37.85 9.65 9.28
C GLU A 178 36.59 9.51 8.43
N TRP A 179 36.17 8.28 8.12
CA TRP A 179 34.93 8.05 7.37
C TRP A 179 33.71 8.21 8.29
N ALA A 180 32.96 9.30 8.10
CA ALA A 180 31.75 9.62 8.84
C ALA A 180 30.48 9.32 8.01
N ARG A 181 29.41 8.92 8.70
CA ARG A 181 28.07 8.69 8.12
C ARG A 181 27.25 9.98 8.20
N CYS A 182 26.94 10.58 7.06
CA CYS A 182 26.18 11.82 6.95
C CYS A 182 24.74 11.55 6.48
N TRP A 183 23.77 11.99 7.28
CA TRP A 183 22.34 11.77 7.02
C TRP A 183 21.72 12.85 6.12
N THR A 184 22.28 14.06 6.08
CA THR A 184 21.85 15.13 5.15
C THR A 184 23.05 15.84 4.50
N ALA A 185 22.80 16.53 3.37
CA ALA A 185 23.86 17.23 2.64
C ALA A 185 24.38 18.49 3.35
N SER A 186 23.63 19.04 4.30
CA SER A 186 23.88 20.30 4.99
C SER A 186 24.36 20.16 6.44
N GLU A 187 24.34 18.96 7.01
CA GLU A 187 24.92 18.71 8.33
C GLU A 187 26.44 18.57 8.23
N SER A 188 27.15 19.23 9.16
CA SER A 188 28.58 19.01 9.38
C SER A 188 28.80 17.63 10.00
N CYS A 189 29.57 16.79 9.30
CA CYS A 189 30.24 15.60 9.80
C CYS A 189 31.72 15.96 9.99
#